data_AF-A0A8S2NQW1-F1
#
_entry.id   AF-A0A8S2NQW1-F1
#
_cell.length_a   1.000
_cell.length_b   1.000
_cell.length_c   1.000
_cell.angle_alpha   90.00
_cell.angle_beta   90.00
_cell.angle_gamma   90.00
#
_symmetry.space_group_name_H-M   'P 1'
#
loop_
_entity.id
_entity.type
_entity.pdbx_description
1 polymer ?
#
loop_
_entity_poly.entity_id
_entity_poly.type
_entity_poly.pdbx_seq_one_letter_code
_entity_poly.pdbx_strand_id
1 'polypeptide(L)'
;MLDNCCIDFEHSLQILNTDHSQKRPTKQVVRNREDKHLREERFVDLPVDSARPFGGQYGWVSPFIIEIRRALGLSENQLPPNNPELIPMLVEKAAQGIIAEGKSMGKEQEANKIAKILTAQKNSKVEDVWKCCVYLYTLESFLYKILNKTMRLIGSKEDEQNWQSKIHTLGPFGLLLWDDPINERVVRNETLYRGVKLEPEQIVTYQNMAAEKKYGSFQVFSSCSRNRELFEEFGNNYFIYHGCRCCFYCRCQSNVRIS
;
A
#
# COMPACT_ATOMS: atom_id res chain seq x y z
N MET A 1 -6.68 -11.78 20.00
CA MET A 1 -7.69 -12.84 19.90
C MET A 1 -8.99 -12.15 19.55
N LEU A 2 -9.61 -12.48 18.41
CA LEU A 2 -10.90 -11.91 18.03
C LEU A 2 -11.97 -12.51 18.94
N ASP A 3 -12.78 -11.64 19.54
CA ASP A 3 -13.64 -11.89 20.69
C ASP A 3 -14.61 -13.07 20.50
N ASN A 4 -14.81 -13.86 21.57
CA ASN A 4 -15.71 -15.02 21.68
C ASN A 4 -17.22 -14.64 21.56
N CYS A 5 -17.61 -13.86 20.57
CA CYS A 5 -18.98 -13.34 20.44
C CYS A 5 -19.53 -13.46 19.01
N CYS A 6 -20.83 -13.65 18.92
CA CYS A 6 -21.65 -13.49 17.71
C CYS A 6 -22.48 -12.21 17.85
N ILE A 7 -22.66 -11.46 16.76
CA ILE A 7 -23.49 -10.25 16.74
C ILE A 7 -24.81 -10.57 16.03
N ASP A 8 -25.91 -10.44 16.75
CA ASP A 8 -27.27 -10.49 16.23
C ASP A 8 -27.65 -9.07 15.78
N PHE A 9 -27.68 -8.85 14.47
CA PHE A 9 -28.01 -7.57 13.86
C PHE A 9 -29.50 -7.25 13.88
N GLU A 10 -30.37 -8.26 13.93
CA GLU A 10 -31.83 -8.09 13.95
C GLU A 10 -32.27 -7.51 15.30
N HIS A 11 -31.63 -7.98 16.38
CA HIS A 11 -31.94 -7.53 17.74
C HIS A 11 -30.90 -6.56 18.33
N SER A 12 -29.83 -6.25 17.58
CA SER A 12 -28.71 -5.41 18.02
C SER A 12 -28.07 -5.91 19.34
N LEU A 13 -27.78 -7.20 19.41
CA LEU A 13 -27.19 -7.87 20.58
C LEU A 13 -25.85 -8.49 20.25
N GLN A 14 -24.90 -8.38 21.17
CA GLN A 14 -23.69 -9.18 21.21
C GLN A 14 -23.92 -10.37 22.13
N ILE A 15 -23.76 -11.58 21.60
CA ILE A 15 -24.00 -12.85 22.30
C ILE A 15 -22.66 -13.55 22.46
N LEU A 16 -22.30 -13.90 23.70
CA LEU A 16 -21.08 -14.65 23.96
C LEU A 16 -21.24 -16.09 23.40
N ASN A 17 -20.30 -16.56 22.59
CA ASN A 17 -20.36 -17.89 21.97
C ASN A 17 -20.30 -19.03 22.99
N THR A 18 -19.75 -18.77 24.17
CA THR A 18 -19.64 -19.76 25.26
C THR A 18 -20.83 -19.74 26.23
N ASP A 19 -21.65 -18.69 26.20
CA ASP A 19 -22.79 -18.52 27.11
C ASP A 19 -23.88 -17.66 26.47
N HIS A 20 -24.89 -18.32 25.89
CA HIS A 20 -26.01 -17.67 25.22
C HIS A 20 -26.94 -16.88 26.16
N SER A 21 -26.78 -17.03 27.48
CA SER A 21 -27.51 -16.23 28.47
C SER A 21 -26.89 -14.84 28.68
N GLN A 22 -25.59 -14.68 28.36
CA GLN A 22 -24.90 -13.40 28.41
C GLN A 22 -25.08 -12.63 27.10
N LYS A 23 -26.15 -11.84 27.06
CA LYS A 23 -26.44 -10.89 25.98
C LYS A 23 -26.08 -9.48 26.44
N ARG A 24 -25.27 -8.79 25.66
CA ARG A 24 -24.97 -7.36 25.89
C ARG A 24 -25.54 -6.55 24.73
N PRO A 25 -26.17 -5.38 24.99
CA PRO A 25 -26.55 -4.47 23.92
C PRO A 25 -25.32 -4.10 23.11
N THR A 26 -25.40 -4.21 21.78
CA THR A 26 -24.31 -3.78 20.93
C THR A 26 -24.15 -2.28 21.10
N LYS A 27 -23.01 -1.82 21.62
CA LYS A 27 -22.72 -0.39 21.74
C LYS A 27 -22.56 0.17 20.34
N GLN A 28 -23.65 0.71 19.78
CA GLN A 28 -23.58 1.46 18.54
C GLN A 28 -22.78 2.73 18.83
N VAL A 29 -21.54 2.76 18.35
CA VAL A 29 -20.83 4.03 18.21
C VAL A 29 -21.55 4.76 17.09
N VAL A 30 -22.44 5.69 17.45
CA VAL A 30 -23.02 6.64 16.51
C VAL A 30 -21.85 7.46 15.99
N ARG A 31 -21.37 7.15 14.79
CA ARG A 31 -20.31 7.93 14.15
C ARG A 31 -20.86 9.32 13.88
N ASN A 32 -20.25 10.32 14.47
CA ASN A 32 -20.54 11.70 14.10
C ASN A 32 -20.05 11.93 12.67
N ARG A 33 -20.69 12.84 11.94
CA ARG A 33 -20.22 13.30 10.61
C ARG A 33 -18.79 13.86 10.65
N GLU A 34 -18.32 14.19 11.85
CA GLU A 34 -16.99 14.70 12.17
C GLU A 34 -15.99 13.62 12.61
N ASP A 35 -16.41 12.36 12.78
CA ASP A 35 -15.49 11.23 13.05
C ASP A 35 -14.66 10.95 11.79
N LYS A 36 -13.56 11.69 11.69
CA LYS A 36 -12.57 11.61 10.63
C LYS A 36 -11.82 10.28 10.75
N HIS A 37 -12.25 9.27 10.00
CA HIS A 37 -11.55 7.99 9.87
C HIS A 37 -10.27 8.17 9.02
N LEU A 38 -9.26 8.77 9.63
CA LEU A 38 -8.01 9.15 9.00
C LEU A 38 -6.95 8.05 9.20
N ARG A 39 -6.39 7.55 8.09
CA ARG A 39 -5.41 6.46 8.11
C ARG A 39 -3.99 7.00 8.17
N GLU A 40 -3.62 7.51 9.33
CA GLU A 40 -2.32 8.17 9.58
C GLU A 40 -1.13 7.35 9.05
N GLU A 41 -1.10 6.05 9.30
CA GLU A 41 -0.02 5.12 8.89
C GLU A 41 0.27 5.12 7.36
N ARG A 42 -0.70 5.53 6.52
CA ARG A 42 -0.51 5.63 5.06
C ARG A 42 0.31 6.85 4.65
N PHE A 43 0.28 7.88 5.48
CA PHE A 43 0.87 9.18 5.20
C PHE A 43 2.23 9.31 5.90
N VAL A 44 2.31 8.83 7.13
CA VAL A 44 3.38 9.17 8.08
C VAL A 44 4.70 8.44 7.83
N ASP A 45 4.69 7.19 7.36
CA ASP A 45 5.91 6.38 7.30
C ASP A 45 6.65 6.49 5.95
N LEU A 46 7.84 7.08 6.00
CA LEU A 46 8.85 7.19 4.94
C LEU A 46 10.07 6.27 5.21
N PRO A 47 11.01 6.04 4.24
CA PRO A 47 11.84 4.84 4.24
C PRO A 47 12.79 4.71 5.44
N VAL A 48 12.97 3.45 5.84
CA VAL A 48 13.43 2.96 7.14
C VAL A 48 14.96 2.83 7.23
N ASP A 49 15.69 3.51 6.37
CA ASP A 49 17.16 3.48 6.44
C ASP A 49 17.75 4.84 6.06
N SER A 50 18.40 5.50 7.01
CA SER A 50 19.18 6.73 6.79
C SER A 50 20.28 6.53 5.76
N ALA A 51 20.78 5.30 5.57
CA ALA A 51 21.75 4.97 4.54
C ALA A 51 21.12 4.84 3.15
N ARG A 52 19.79 4.67 3.04
CA ARG A 52 19.06 4.53 1.76
C ARG A 52 17.73 5.30 1.76
N PRO A 53 17.79 6.64 1.80
CA PRO A 53 16.60 7.48 1.85
C PRO A 53 15.73 7.44 0.56
N PHE A 54 16.23 6.84 -0.53
CA PHE A 54 15.55 6.79 -1.83
C PHE A 54 15.66 5.43 -2.51
N GLY A 55 14.62 5.05 -3.26
CA GLY A 55 14.68 3.96 -4.24
C GLY A 55 15.43 4.33 -5.53
N GLY A 56 15.76 5.62 -5.70
CA GLY A 56 16.27 6.20 -6.95
C GLY A 56 17.66 5.70 -7.40
N GLN A 57 18.40 5.00 -6.55
CA GLN A 57 19.67 4.35 -6.93
C GLN A 57 19.48 3.24 -7.98
N TYR A 58 18.24 2.79 -8.22
CA TYR A 58 17.91 1.67 -9.12
C TYR A 58 17.11 2.08 -10.37
N GLY A 59 16.98 3.38 -10.63
CA GLY A 59 16.23 3.91 -11.78
C GLY A 59 14.73 4.07 -11.52
N TRP A 60 13.92 4.00 -12.58
CA TRP A 60 12.48 4.30 -12.55
C TRP A 60 11.61 3.17 -11.97
N VAL A 61 12.13 1.95 -11.94
CA VAL A 61 11.40 0.77 -11.45
C VAL A 61 11.77 0.55 -9.99
N SER A 62 10.78 0.36 -9.11
CA SER A 62 11.07 0.10 -7.69
C SER A 62 11.91 -1.17 -7.56
N PRO A 63 12.92 -1.19 -6.67
CA PRO A 63 13.68 -2.39 -6.36
C PRO A 63 12.79 -3.59 -6.00
N PHE A 64 11.64 -3.32 -5.38
CA PHE A 64 10.63 -4.35 -5.10
C PHE A 64 10.15 -5.07 -6.35
N ILE A 65 9.84 -4.35 -7.43
CA ILE A 65 9.41 -4.96 -8.69
C ILE A 65 10.53 -5.72 -9.37
N ILE A 66 11.77 -5.21 -9.29
CA ILE A 66 12.94 -5.88 -9.83
C ILE A 66 13.11 -7.26 -9.16
N GLU A 67 13.02 -7.32 -7.83
CA GLU A 67 13.15 -8.57 -7.08
C GLU A 67 11.99 -9.52 -7.32
N ILE A 68 10.75 -9.03 -7.42
CA ILE A 68 9.59 -9.89 -7.77
C ILE A 68 9.76 -10.49 -9.16
N ARG A 69 10.15 -9.67 -10.13
CA ARG A 69 10.38 -10.11 -11.50
C ARG A 69 11.42 -11.24 -11.54
N ARG A 70 12.53 -11.08 -10.80
CA ARG A 70 13.57 -12.12 -10.64
C ARG A 70 13.01 -13.38 -9.99
N ALA A 71 12.30 -13.24 -8.87
CA ALA A 71 11.73 -14.35 -8.13
C ALA A 71 10.67 -15.15 -8.92
N LEU A 72 9.97 -14.50 -9.85
CA LEU A 72 8.99 -15.13 -10.73
C LEU A 72 9.60 -15.62 -12.06
N GLY A 73 10.91 -15.42 -12.29
CA GLY A 73 11.58 -15.80 -13.53
C GLY A 73 11.08 -15.05 -14.77
N LEU A 74 10.58 -13.82 -14.60
CA LEU A 74 10.01 -13.01 -15.67
C LEU A 74 11.06 -12.10 -16.32
N SER A 75 11.01 -11.92 -17.64
CA SER A 75 11.75 -10.88 -18.34
C SER A 75 11.01 -9.52 -18.29
N GLU A 76 11.68 -8.44 -18.67
CA GLU A 76 11.10 -7.08 -18.63
C GLU A 76 9.87 -6.93 -19.52
N ASN A 77 9.84 -7.66 -20.64
CA ASN A 77 8.73 -7.63 -21.59
C ASN A 77 7.56 -8.53 -21.19
N GLN A 78 7.72 -9.34 -20.15
CA GLN A 78 6.69 -10.27 -19.65
C GLN A 78 5.92 -9.72 -18.45
N LEU A 79 5.98 -8.40 -18.21
CA LEU A 79 5.20 -7.78 -17.16
C LEU A 79 3.69 -7.78 -17.51
N PRO A 80 2.80 -7.77 -16.50
CA PRO A 80 1.35 -8.00 -16.70
C PRO A 80 0.64 -7.18 -17.79
N PRO A 81 0.95 -5.88 -18.03
CA PRO A 81 0.26 -5.13 -19.08
C PRO A 81 0.56 -5.66 -20.48
N ASN A 82 1.75 -6.23 -20.67
CA ASN A 82 2.22 -6.73 -21.96
C ASN A 82 2.00 -8.25 -22.11
N ASN A 83 1.61 -8.94 -21.03
CA ASN A 83 1.36 -10.37 -21.04
C ASN A 83 0.11 -10.73 -20.20
N PRO A 84 -1.10 -10.53 -20.76
CA PRO A 84 -2.37 -10.83 -20.09
C PRO A 84 -2.53 -12.30 -19.69
N GLU A 85 -1.84 -13.23 -20.36
CA GLU A 85 -1.91 -14.67 -20.07
C GLU A 85 -1.34 -15.01 -18.68
N LEU A 86 -0.49 -14.14 -18.12
CA LEU A 86 0.04 -14.32 -16.76
C LEU A 86 -0.94 -13.92 -15.66
N ILE A 87 -1.97 -13.14 -15.98
CA ILE A 87 -2.91 -12.58 -14.98
C ILE A 87 -3.57 -13.68 -14.13
N PRO A 88 -4.12 -14.76 -14.69
CA PRO A 88 -4.75 -15.80 -13.87
C PRO A 88 -3.79 -16.43 -12.85
N MET A 89 -2.55 -16.69 -13.28
CA MET A 89 -1.50 -17.25 -12.43
C MET A 89 -1.07 -16.27 -11.33
N LEU A 90 -0.90 -14.99 -11.67
CA LEU A 90 -0.55 -13.95 -10.69
C LEU A 90 -1.66 -13.74 -9.67
N VAL A 91 -2.93 -13.76 -10.08
CA VAL A 91 -4.09 -13.66 -9.20
C VAL A 91 -4.12 -14.83 -8.20
N GLU A 92 -3.87 -16.05 -8.65
CA GLU A 92 -3.82 -17.22 -7.77
C GLU A 92 -2.67 -17.15 -6.76
N LYS A 93 -1.46 -16.83 -7.23
CA LYS A 93 -0.30 -16.68 -6.34
C LYS A 93 -0.50 -15.55 -5.35
N ALA A 94 -1.06 -14.42 -5.78
CA ALA A 94 -1.39 -13.29 -4.91
C ALA A 94 -2.39 -13.69 -3.84
N ALA A 95 -3.48 -14.38 -4.21
CA ALA A 95 -4.48 -14.85 -3.26
C ALA A 95 -3.88 -15.81 -2.22
N GLN A 96 -3.07 -16.78 -2.66
CA GLN A 96 -2.37 -17.71 -1.76
C GLN A 96 -1.40 -16.99 -0.81
N GLY A 97 -0.61 -16.05 -1.33
CA GLY A 97 0.32 -15.27 -0.53
C GLY A 97 -0.38 -14.37 0.50
N ILE A 98 -1.49 -13.75 0.12
CA ILE A 98 -2.34 -12.97 1.04
C ILE A 98 -2.86 -13.85 2.19
N ILE A 99 -3.32 -15.07 1.90
CA ILE A 99 -3.77 -16.02 2.93
C ILE A 99 -2.62 -16.39 3.85
N ALA A 100 -1.44 -16.70 3.30
CA ALA A 100 -0.27 -17.09 4.08
C ALA A 100 0.18 -15.97 5.05
N GLU A 101 0.27 -14.74 4.56
CA GLU A 101 0.59 -13.57 5.40
C GLU A 101 -0.51 -13.26 6.41
N GLY A 102 -1.77 -13.41 6.03
CA GLY A 102 -2.89 -13.29 6.95
C GLY A 102 -2.82 -14.28 8.10
N LYS A 103 -2.52 -15.54 7.79
CA LYS A 103 -2.38 -16.61 8.78
C LYS A 103 -1.23 -16.35 9.74
N SER A 104 -0.07 -15.93 9.25
CA SER A 104 1.09 -15.61 10.10
C SER A 104 0.83 -14.43 11.05
N MET A 105 -0.09 -13.54 10.69
CA MET A 105 -0.51 -12.40 11.50
C MET A 105 -1.75 -12.65 12.38
N GLY A 106 -2.32 -13.88 12.38
CA GLY A 106 -3.57 -14.18 13.09
C GLY A 106 -4.82 -13.48 12.51
N LYS A 107 -4.77 -13.11 11.22
CA LYS A 107 -5.82 -12.40 10.47
C LYS A 107 -6.42 -13.25 9.34
N GLU A 108 -6.53 -14.55 9.58
CA GLU A 108 -6.92 -15.54 8.57
C GLU A 108 -8.30 -15.26 7.94
N GLN A 109 -9.31 -14.86 8.73
CA GLN A 109 -10.64 -14.54 8.21
C GLN A 109 -10.62 -13.34 7.25
N GLU A 110 -9.91 -12.28 7.63
CA GLU A 110 -9.72 -11.08 6.80
C GLU A 110 -9.00 -11.43 5.49
N ALA A 111 -7.94 -12.23 5.58
CA ALA A 111 -7.14 -12.66 4.44
C ALA A 111 -7.92 -13.55 3.47
N ASN A 112 -8.70 -14.50 3.96
CA ASN A 112 -9.57 -15.33 3.14
C ASN A 112 -10.63 -14.50 2.41
N LYS A 113 -11.19 -13.47 3.07
CA LYS A 113 -12.14 -12.54 2.42
C LYS A 113 -11.48 -11.77 1.28
N ILE A 114 -10.28 -11.20 1.52
CA ILE A 114 -9.52 -10.47 0.51
C ILE A 114 -9.14 -11.39 -0.67
N ALA A 115 -8.61 -12.58 -0.37
CA ALA A 115 -8.22 -13.57 -1.37
C ALA A 115 -9.42 -14.00 -2.23
N LYS A 116 -10.59 -14.26 -1.61
CA LYS A 116 -11.82 -14.61 -2.34
C LYS A 116 -12.25 -13.52 -3.32
N ILE A 117 -12.19 -12.25 -2.90
CA ILE A 117 -12.50 -11.10 -3.79
C ILE A 117 -11.53 -11.06 -4.97
N LEU A 118 -10.24 -11.26 -4.71
CA LEU A 118 -9.21 -11.24 -5.76
C LEU A 118 -9.36 -12.42 -6.74
N THR A 119 -9.54 -13.65 -6.25
CA THR A 119 -9.70 -14.85 -7.08
C THR A 119 -10.95 -14.80 -7.95
N ALA A 120 -12.02 -14.12 -7.51
CA ALA A 120 -13.20 -13.91 -8.35
C ALA A 120 -12.89 -13.12 -9.63
N GLN A 121 -11.80 -12.35 -9.66
CA GLN A 121 -11.37 -11.57 -10.83
C GLN A 121 -10.38 -12.32 -11.74
N LYS A 122 -10.01 -13.57 -11.43
CA LYS A 122 -8.95 -14.34 -12.11
C LYS A 122 -9.02 -14.32 -13.65
N ASN A 123 -10.23 -14.44 -14.20
CA ASN A 123 -10.47 -14.51 -15.65
C ASN A 123 -10.98 -13.17 -16.24
N SER A 124 -10.87 -12.07 -15.49
CA SER A 124 -11.30 -10.75 -15.93
C SER A 124 -10.20 -10.06 -16.73
N LYS A 125 -10.52 -8.91 -17.35
CA LYS A 125 -9.54 -8.10 -18.05
C LYS A 125 -8.50 -7.54 -17.07
N VAL A 126 -7.29 -7.27 -17.56
CA VAL A 126 -6.18 -6.69 -16.78
C VAL A 126 -6.63 -5.45 -15.99
N GLU A 127 -7.42 -4.58 -16.63
CA GLU A 127 -7.96 -3.37 -16.02
C GLU A 127 -8.86 -3.65 -14.81
N ASP A 128 -9.69 -4.68 -14.87
CA ASP A 128 -10.63 -5.02 -13.81
C ASP A 128 -9.91 -5.68 -12.63
N VAL A 129 -8.91 -6.52 -12.93
CA VAL A 129 -8.01 -7.08 -11.92
C VAL A 129 -7.22 -5.96 -11.23
N TRP A 130 -6.71 -4.99 -11.99
CA TRP A 130 -6.00 -3.85 -11.44
C TRP A 130 -6.92 -3.00 -10.54
N LYS A 131 -8.13 -2.63 -11.00
CA LYS A 131 -9.12 -1.91 -10.18
C LYS A 131 -9.43 -2.65 -8.88
N CYS A 132 -9.56 -3.98 -8.94
CA CYS A 132 -9.74 -4.81 -7.76
C CYS A 132 -8.53 -4.72 -6.82
N CYS A 133 -7.31 -4.79 -7.34
CA CYS A 133 -6.08 -4.65 -6.55
C CYS A 133 -6.02 -3.27 -5.88
N VAL A 134 -6.38 -2.19 -6.59
CA VAL A 134 -6.48 -0.83 -6.02
C VAL A 134 -7.51 -0.80 -4.89
N TYR A 135 -8.70 -1.37 -5.10
CA TYR A 135 -9.72 -1.47 -4.07
C TYR A 135 -9.20 -2.22 -2.83
N LEU A 136 -8.60 -3.39 -3.00
CA LEU A 136 -8.07 -4.19 -1.90
C LEU A 136 -6.92 -3.49 -1.16
N TYR A 137 -6.04 -2.82 -1.89
CA TYR A 137 -4.97 -2.00 -1.30
C TYR A 137 -5.52 -0.78 -0.56
N THR A 138 -6.68 -0.25 -0.95
CA THR A 138 -7.35 0.87 -0.28
C THR A 138 -8.33 0.42 0.80
N LEU A 139 -8.44 -0.86 1.12
CA LEU A 139 -9.11 -1.31 2.33
C LEU A 139 -8.28 -0.96 3.57
N GLU A 140 -8.96 -0.74 4.69
CA GLU A 140 -8.29 -0.69 5.98
C GLU A 140 -7.99 -2.12 6.43
N SER A 141 -6.96 -2.69 5.82
CA SER A 141 -6.59 -4.07 6.02
C SER A 141 -5.12 -4.24 6.40
N PHE A 142 -4.73 -5.44 6.82
CA PHE A 142 -3.30 -5.74 6.99
C PHE A 142 -2.50 -5.63 5.69
N LEU A 143 -3.15 -5.84 4.54
CA LEU A 143 -2.49 -6.00 3.26
C LEU A 143 -1.66 -4.77 2.87
N TYR A 144 -2.23 -3.56 2.94
CA TYR A 144 -1.48 -2.36 2.57
C TYR A 144 -0.33 -2.08 3.56
N LYS A 145 -0.54 -2.38 4.85
CA LYS A 145 0.46 -2.18 5.91
C LYS A 145 1.67 -3.07 5.68
N ILE A 146 1.43 -4.38 5.49
CA ILE A 146 2.50 -5.35 5.30
C ILE A 146 3.22 -5.16 3.95
N LEU A 147 2.48 -4.82 2.90
CA LEU A 147 3.05 -4.56 1.58
C LEU A 147 3.98 -3.34 1.63
N ASN A 148 3.50 -2.21 2.14
CA ASN A 148 4.32 -1.01 2.28
C ASN A 148 5.52 -1.26 3.21
N LYS A 149 5.32 -1.94 4.34
CA LYS A 149 6.44 -2.30 5.24
C LYS A 149 7.51 -3.11 4.51
N THR A 150 7.11 -4.14 3.77
CA THR A 150 8.04 -5.00 3.00
C THR A 150 8.80 -4.19 1.95
N MET A 151 8.09 -3.34 1.20
CA MET A 151 8.69 -2.48 0.18
C MET A 151 9.73 -1.51 0.76
N ARG A 152 9.60 -1.06 2.01
CA ARG A 152 10.61 -0.22 2.70
C ARG A 152 11.86 -0.97 3.10
N LEU A 153 11.75 -2.26 3.41
CA LEU A 153 12.87 -3.07 3.88
C LEU A 153 13.75 -3.57 2.74
N ILE A 154 13.32 -3.43 1.48
CA ILE A 154 14.06 -3.99 0.38
C ILE A 154 15.44 -3.37 0.22
N GLY A 155 16.43 -4.27 0.08
CA GLY A 155 17.83 -3.93 -0.02
C GLY A 155 18.52 -3.76 1.33
N SER A 156 17.78 -3.70 2.45
CA SER A 156 18.37 -3.85 3.79
C SER A 156 19.05 -5.21 3.89
N LYS A 157 20.32 -5.22 4.30
CA LYS A 157 21.08 -6.46 4.55
C LYS A 157 20.64 -7.12 5.86
N GLU A 158 20.26 -6.31 6.84
CA GLU A 158 19.82 -6.79 8.15
C GLU A 158 18.46 -7.49 8.04
N ASP A 159 17.57 -6.99 7.17
CA ASP A 159 16.24 -7.54 6.95
C ASP A 159 16.15 -8.48 5.73
N GLU A 160 17.28 -8.91 5.17
CA GLU A 160 17.33 -9.63 3.89
C GLU A 160 16.41 -10.85 3.85
N GLN A 161 16.52 -11.71 4.84
CA GLN A 161 15.69 -12.90 4.94
C GLN A 161 14.20 -12.56 5.07
N ASN A 162 13.87 -11.47 5.77
CA ASN A 162 12.50 -11.05 5.98
C ASN A 162 11.87 -10.58 4.66
N TRP A 163 12.49 -9.61 3.97
CA TRP A 163 11.91 -9.10 2.74
C TRP A 163 11.94 -10.13 1.62
N GLN A 164 12.97 -10.97 1.51
CA GLN A 164 13.02 -12.05 0.50
C GLN A 164 11.88 -13.05 0.66
N SER A 165 11.60 -13.48 1.90
CA SER A 165 10.47 -14.39 2.15
C SER A 165 9.13 -13.79 1.70
N LYS A 166 8.96 -12.46 1.88
CA LYS A 166 7.75 -11.74 1.52
C LYS A 166 7.64 -11.40 0.04
N ILE A 167 8.74 -11.44 -0.72
CA ILE A 167 8.67 -11.32 -2.19
C ILE A 167 7.81 -12.44 -2.78
N HIS A 168 7.95 -13.67 -2.28
CA HIS A 168 7.20 -14.80 -2.82
C HIS A 168 5.71 -14.75 -2.48
N THR A 169 5.32 -14.14 -1.36
CA THR A 169 3.93 -14.06 -0.91
C THR A 169 3.23 -12.79 -1.39
N LEU A 170 3.83 -11.61 -1.17
CA LEU A 170 3.23 -10.31 -1.48
C LEU A 170 3.57 -9.82 -2.89
N GLY A 171 4.64 -10.35 -3.48
CA GLY A 171 5.14 -9.91 -4.78
C GLY A 171 4.12 -9.98 -5.92
N PRO A 172 3.43 -11.11 -6.13
CA PRO A 172 2.41 -11.23 -7.17
C PRO A 172 1.31 -10.16 -7.05
N PHE A 173 0.85 -9.87 -5.83
CA PHE A 173 -0.13 -8.79 -5.60
C PHE A 173 0.47 -7.41 -5.92
N GLY A 174 1.70 -7.15 -5.47
CA GLY A 174 2.41 -5.91 -5.75
C GLY A 174 2.64 -5.67 -7.25
N LEU A 175 2.88 -6.75 -8.01
CA LEU A 175 3.05 -6.69 -9.46
C LEU A 175 1.75 -6.36 -10.19
N LEU A 176 0.62 -6.97 -9.76
CA LEU A 176 -0.71 -6.65 -10.27
C LEU A 176 -1.14 -5.21 -9.99
N LEU A 177 -0.66 -4.64 -8.88
CA LEU A 177 -0.94 -3.25 -8.48
C LEU A 177 -0.02 -2.22 -9.13
N TRP A 178 1.19 -2.63 -9.54
CA TRP A 178 2.29 -1.74 -9.90
C TRP A 178 2.01 -0.85 -11.12
N ASP A 179 1.61 -1.46 -12.24
CA ASP A 179 1.42 -0.73 -13.49
C ASP A 179 -0.06 -0.49 -13.72
N ASP A 180 -0.41 0.77 -14.01
CA ASP A 180 -1.79 1.18 -14.24
C ASP A 180 -2.10 1.03 -15.74
N PRO A 181 -2.87 -0.01 -16.13
CA PRO A 181 -3.17 -0.27 -17.53
C PRO A 181 -4.15 0.77 -18.12
N ILE A 182 -4.78 1.60 -17.27
CA ILE A 182 -5.82 2.57 -17.64
C ILE A 182 -5.21 3.98 -17.78
N ASN A 183 -3.98 4.19 -17.31
CA ASN A 183 -3.30 5.47 -17.43
C ASN A 183 -2.85 5.72 -18.87
N GLU A 184 -3.74 6.31 -19.67
CA GLU A 184 -3.27 7.19 -20.74
C GLU A 184 -2.30 8.18 -20.10
N ARG A 185 -1.12 8.38 -20.70
CA ARG A 185 0.01 9.17 -20.17
C ARG A 185 -0.31 10.68 -20.05
N VAL A 186 -1.46 11.03 -19.48
CA VAL A 186 -1.94 12.38 -19.26
C VAL A 186 -1.20 12.90 -18.04
N VAL A 187 -0.17 13.71 -18.31
CA VAL A 187 0.42 14.56 -17.28
C VAL A 187 -0.67 15.53 -16.84
N ARG A 188 -1.26 15.28 -15.68
CA ARG A 188 -2.19 16.22 -15.07
C ARG A 188 -1.37 17.22 -14.26
N ASN A 189 -1.52 18.50 -14.58
CA ASN A 189 -0.95 19.60 -13.79
C ASN A 189 -1.78 19.81 -12.52
N GLU A 190 -1.85 18.77 -11.70
CA GLU A 190 -2.50 18.81 -10.40
C GLU A 190 -1.43 18.91 -9.32
N THR A 191 -1.77 19.62 -8.25
CA THR A 191 -0.96 19.65 -7.05
C THR A 191 -1.48 18.61 -6.07
N LEU A 192 -0.59 17.72 -5.65
CA LEU A 192 -0.88 16.72 -4.63
C LEU A 192 -0.05 17.00 -3.39
N TYR A 193 -0.65 16.77 -2.24
CA TYR A 193 -0.02 16.94 -0.93
C TYR A 193 0.12 15.59 -0.25
N ARG A 194 1.18 15.46 0.54
CA ARG A 194 1.41 14.31 1.42
C ARG A 194 2.05 14.80 2.71
N GLY A 195 1.37 14.58 3.83
CA GLY A 195 1.95 14.78 5.16
C GLY A 195 2.91 13.65 5.50
N VAL A 196 4.05 13.98 6.09
CA VAL A 196 5.12 13.04 6.41
C VAL A 196 5.79 13.44 7.72
N LYS A 197 6.23 12.46 8.52
CA LYS A 197 7.12 12.72 9.66
C LYS A 197 8.54 12.42 9.21
N LEU A 198 9.40 13.43 9.30
CA LEU A 198 10.79 13.36 8.87
C LEU A 198 11.69 13.69 10.05
N GLU A 199 12.76 12.92 10.19
CA GLU A 199 13.84 13.25 11.10
C GLU A 199 14.65 14.45 10.57
N PRO A 200 15.32 15.23 11.43
CA PRO A 200 16.10 16.41 11.02
C PRO A 200 17.13 16.11 9.91
N GLU A 201 17.81 14.97 9.97
CA GLU A 201 18.80 14.56 8.98
C GLU A 201 18.15 14.29 7.60
N GLN A 202 16.93 13.73 7.61
CA GLN A 202 16.15 13.50 6.40
C GLN A 202 15.70 14.83 5.79
N ILE A 203 15.24 15.78 6.62
CA ILE A 203 14.87 17.14 6.20
C ILE A 203 16.03 17.79 5.43
N VAL A 204 17.23 17.79 6.00
CA VAL A 204 18.45 18.33 5.34
C VAL A 204 18.69 17.64 4.00
N THR A 205 18.54 16.31 3.95
CA THR A 205 18.71 15.54 2.71
C THR A 205 17.71 15.98 1.63
N TYR A 206 16.43 16.12 1.97
CA TYR A 206 15.39 16.58 1.04
C TYR A 206 15.63 18.02 0.58
N GLN A 207 16.07 18.90 1.47
CA GLN A 207 16.42 20.29 1.15
C GLN A 207 17.57 20.35 0.13
N ASN A 208 18.65 19.60 0.36
CA ASN A 208 19.79 19.54 -0.56
C ASN A 208 19.38 19.01 -1.93
N MET A 209 18.55 17.95 -1.97
CA MET A 209 18.04 17.43 -3.24
C MET A 209 17.16 18.42 -3.99
N ALA A 210 16.33 19.19 -3.28
CA ALA A 210 15.52 20.24 -3.89
C ALA A 210 16.39 21.36 -4.45
N ALA A 211 17.41 21.81 -3.71
CA ALA A 211 18.36 22.84 -4.15
C ALA A 211 19.14 22.40 -5.41
N GLU A 212 19.55 21.13 -5.45
CA GLU A 212 20.29 20.55 -6.57
C GLU A 212 19.40 20.05 -7.71
N LYS A 213 18.07 20.20 -7.60
CA LYS A 213 17.07 19.69 -8.56
C LYS A 213 17.23 18.18 -8.86
N LYS A 214 17.64 17.41 -7.85
CA LYS A 214 17.75 15.95 -7.92
C LYS A 214 16.38 15.30 -7.78
N TYR A 215 16.18 14.21 -8.52
CA TYR A 215 14.97 13.39 -8.44
C TYR A 215 15.16 12.25 -7.46
N GLY A 216 14.11 11.94 -6.70
CA GLY A 216 14.03 10.79 -5.82
C GLY A 216 12.72 10.03 -6.04
N SER A 217 12.76 8.71 -5.88
CA SER A 217 11.58 7.85 -5.85
C SER A 217 11.40 7.29 -4.45
N PHE A 218 10.14 7.24 -3.99
CA PHE A 218 9.79 6.46 -2.81
C PHE A 218 9.81 4.98 -3.19
N GLN A 219 10.35 4.15 -2.30
CA GLN A 219 10.38 2.70 -2.50
C GLN A 219 8.97 2.08 -2.41
N VAL A 220 8.06 2.77 -1.71
CA VAL A 220 6.69 2.32 -1.44
C VAL A 220 5.65 3.11 -2.21
N PHE A 221 4.49 2.47 -2.37
CA PHE A 221 3.28 3.13 -2.82
C PHE A 221 2.91 4.30 -1.90
N SER A 222 2.67 5.45 -2.54
CA SER A 222 2.53 6.72 -1.83
C SER A 222 1.12 7.28 -1.92
N SER A 223 0.45 7.39 -0.77
CA SER A 223 -0.88 8.01 -0.68
C SER A 223 -0.75 9.53 -0.62
N CYS A 224 -1.48 10.22 -1.47
CA CYS A 224 -1.53 11.69 -1.54
C CYS A 224 -2.99 12.14 -1.67
N SER A 225 -3.27 13.43 -1.45
CA SER A 225 -4.58 14.03 -1.68
C SER A 225 -4.43 15.44 -2.23
N ARG A 226 -5.51 15.96 -2.82
CA ARG A 226 -5.59 17.32 -3.34
C ARG A 226 -5.97 18.36 -2.28
N ASN A 227 -6.53 17.91 -1.16
CA ASN A 227 -6.93 18.79 -0.06
C ASN A 227 -5.74 18.98 0.89
N ARG A 228 -5.17 20.19 0.91
CA ARG A 228 -4.05 20.57 1.78
C ARG A 228 -4.41 20.54 3.27
N GLU A 229 -5.60 21.01 3.64
CA GLU A 229 -6.03 21.13 5.05
C GLU A 229 -6.06 19.76 5.73
N LEU A 230 -6.48 18.72 5.00
CA LEU A 230 -6.41 17.35 5.50
C LEU A 230 -4.98 16.90 5.85
N PHE A 231 -3.93 17.51 5.28
CA PHE A 231 -2.54 17.11 5.50
C PHE A 231 -1.82 17.81 6.62
N GLU A 232 -2.20 19.03 6.93
CA GLU A 232 -1.66 19.77 8.07
C GLU A 232 -2.03 19.07 9.39
N GLU A 233 -3.04 18.19 9.38
CA GLU A 233 -3.40 17.31 10.50
C GLU A 233 -2.44 16.12 10.72
N PHE A 234 -1.65 15.71 9.71
CA PHE A 234 -0.92 14.42 9.73
C PHE A 234 0.59 14.51 10.01
N GLY A 235 1.19 15.68 9.97
CA GLY A 235 2.63 15.80 10.19
C GLY A 235 3.14 17.22 10.21
N ASN A 236 4.33 17.39 10.79
CA ASN A 236 5.02 18.67 10.86
C ASN A 236 5.64 19.07 9.51
N ASN A 237 5.73 18.14 8.55
CA ASN A 237 6.30 18.36 7.23
C ASN A 237 5.34 17.83 6.15
N TYR A 238 5.35 18.45 4.97
CA TYR A 238 4.57 17.97 3.83
C TYR A 238 5.34 18.08 2.51
N PHE A 239 5.10 17.11 1.62
CA PHE A 239 5.55 17.19 0.24
C PHE A 239 4.47 17.79 -0.65
N ILE A 240 4.91 18.63 -1.59
CA ILE A 240 4.11 19.16 -2.67
C ILE A 240 4.59 18.51 -3.96
N TYR A 241 3.70 17.81 -4.65
CA TYR A 241 3.99 17.21 -5.95
C TYR A 241 3.29 17.99 -7.06
N HIS A 242 4.02 18.28 -8.14
CA HIS A 242 3.48 18.87 -9.36
C HIS A 242 3.68 17.92 -10.55
N GLY A 243 2.69 17.82 -11.43
CA GLY A 243 2.82 17.06 -12.68
C GLY A 243 2.95 15.55 -12.46
N CYS A 244 2.14 14.99 -11.55
CA CYS A 244 2.16 13.57 -11.24
C CYS A 244 1.57 12.73 -12.39
N ARG A 245 2.27 11.66 -12.76
CA ARG A 245 1.61 10.50 -13.35
C ARG A 245 0.85 9.83 -12.21
N CYS A 246 -0.44 9.54 -12.40
CA CYS A 246 -1.26 8.82 -11.43
C CYS A 246 -0.89 7.33 -11.35
N CYS A 247 0.39 7.01 -11.26
CA CYS A 247 0.83 5.70 -10.80
C CYS A 247 1.14 5.85 -9.31
N PHE A 248 1.11 4.76 -8.55
CA PHE A 248 1.44 4.75 -7.12
C PHE A 248 2.90 5.19 -6.80
N TYR A 249 3.63 5.68 -7.79
CA TYR A 249 4.92 6.36 -7.75
C TYR A 249 4.73 7.84 -7.98
N CYS A 250 4.87 8.64 -6.92
CA CYS A 250 4.90 10.09 -7.06
C CYS A 250 6.24 10.53 -7.65
N ARG A 251 6.18 11.19 -8.81
CA ARG A 251 7.28 12.00 -9.35
C ARG A 251 7.42 13.24 -8.48
N CYS A 252 8.48 13.34 -7.69
CA CYS A 252 8.81 14.59 -7.00
C CYS A 252 9.52 15.52 -7.98
N GLN A 253 8.80 16.48 -8.56
CA GLN A 253 9.40 17.74 -9.01
C GLN A 253 9.38 18.68 -7.81
N SER A 254 10.48 18.72 -7.08
CA SER A 254 10.59 19.36 -5.78
C SER A 254 10.52 20.89 -5.91
N ASN A 255 9.38 21.47 -5.53
CA ASN A 255 9.36 22.69 -4.72
C ASN A 255 9.07 22.25 -3.28
N VAL A 256 10.08 21.74 -2.60
CA VAL A 256 9.98 21.41 -1.17
C VAL A 256 9.96 22.73 -0.42
N ARG A 257 8.77 23.18 0.01
CA ARG A 257 8.63 24.23 1.02
C ARG A 257 8.42 23.54 2.36
N ILE A 258 9.44 23.63 3.20
CA ILE A 258 9.37 23.25 4.61
C ILE A 258 9.06 24.55 5.34
N SER A 259 7.88 24.63 5.93
CA SER A 259 7.44 25.74 6.79
C SER A 259 7.73 25.41 8.24
#